data_AF-A0ABD7LPL0-F1
#
_entry.id   AF-A0ABD7LPL0-F1
#
_cell.length_a   1.000
_cell.length_b   1.000
_cell.length_c   1.000
_cell.angle_alpha   90.00
_cell.angle_beta   90.00
_cell.angle_gamma   90.00
#
_symmetry.space_group_name_H-M   'P 1'
#
loop_
_entity.id
_entity.type
_entity.pdbx_description
1 polymer ?
#
loop_
_entity_poly.entity_id
_entity_poly.type
_entity_poly.pdbx_seq_one_letter_code
_entity_poly.pdbx_strand_id
1 'polypeptide(L)'
;MNKKRKLSVLITLVSILTILSVILSLKIFNQINTSSNAKDGIVVENTSNSKETGTTTKKDKSAEITTKNYLIKTVYFDERKTAILKDEEGSELKLPITVSDKFNGTFSLQTAEGSPDNLKVGQTIILGKNDELYSFVK
;
A
#
# COMPACT_ATOMS: atom_id res chain seq x y z
N MET A 1 27.40 -56.46 -0.12
CA MET A 1 27.88 -55.19 -0.74
C MET A 1 29.23 -54.79 -0.14
N ASN A 2 30.29 -54.73 -0.96
CA ASN A 2 31.67 -54.43 -0.55
C ASN A 2 31.78 -53.03 0.11
N LYS A 3 32.57 -52.87 1.19
CA LYS A 3 32.82 -51.59 1.89
C LYS A 3 33.19 -50.45 0.93
N LYS A 4 33.99 -50.72 -0.12
CA LYS A 4 34.37 -49.74 -1.15
C LYS A 4 33.16 -49.24 -1.97
N ARG A 5 32.19 -50.12 -2.26
CA ARG A 5 30.94 -49.75 -2.96
C ARG A 5 30.01 -48.93 -2.06
N LYS A 6 29.94 -49.23 -0.77
CA LYS A 6 29.15 -48.44 0.19
C LYS A 6 29.69 -47.02 0.35
N LEU A 7 31.01 -46.86 0.42
CA LEU A 7 31.66 -45.55 0.53
C LEU A 7 31.46 -44.70 -0.72
N SER A 8 31.57 -45.31 -1.91
CA SER A 8 31.32 -44.63 -3.18
C SER A 8 29.89 -44.08 -3.27
N VAL A 9 28.88 -44.89 -2.91
CA VAL A 9 27.47 -44.45 -2.91
C VAL A 9 27.23 -43.30 -1.93
N LEU A 10 27.85 -43.34 -0.76
CA LEU A 10 27.71 -42.29 0.25
C LEU A 10 28.27 -40.95 -0.25
N ILE A 11 29.45 -40.96 -0.88
CA ILE A 11 30.09 -39.76 -1.45
C ILE A 11 29.23 -39.16 -2.56
N THR A 12 28.64 -39.99 -3.43
CA THR A 12 27.76 -39.52 -4.49
C THR A 12 26.50 -38.86 -3.92
N LEU A 13 25.91 -39.44 -2.88
CA LEU A 13 24.71 -38.90 -2.23
C LEU A 13 24.97 -37.53 -1.59
N VAL A 14 26.10 -37.39 -0.89
CA VAL A 14 26.51 -36.12 -0.26
C VAL A 14 26.78 -35.05 -1.31
N SER A 15 27.42 -35.41 -2.42
CA SER A 15 27.70 -34.48 -3.52
C SER A 15 26.42 -33.96 -4.20
N ILE A 16 25.41 -34.81 -4.38
CA ILE A 16 24.11 -34.38 -4.91
C ILE A 16 23.44 -33.39 -3.95
N LEU A 17 23.48 -33.67 -2.65
CA LEU A 17 22.85 -32.82 -1.63
C LEU A 17 23.51 -31.43 -1.55
N THR A 18 24.84 -31.34 -1.69
CA THR A 18 25.55 -30.06 -1.69
C THR A 18 25.20 -29.22 -2.92
N ILE A 19 25.13 -29.83 -4.11
CA ILE A 19 24.74 -29.14 -5.35
C ILE A 19 23.32 -28.56 -5.24
N LEU A 20 22.36 -29.32 -4.70
CA LEU A 20 21.01 -28.81 -4.47
C LEU A 20 20.98 -27.61 -3.50
N SER A 21 21.79 -27.63 -2.44
CA SER A 21 21.86 -26.52 -1.47
C SER A 21 22.40 -25.23 -2.10
N VAL A 22 23.38 -25.34 -3.00
CA VAL A 22 23.98 -24.19 -3.70
C VAL A 22 22.98 -23.57 -4.67
N ILE A 23 22.24 -24.38 -5.43
CA ILE A 23 21.20 -23.89 -6.35
C ILE A 23 20.09 -23.17 -5.57
N LEU A 24 19.67 -23.72 -4.43
CA LEU A 24 18.63 -23.12 -3.60
C LEU A 24 19.10 -21.77 -3.02
N SER A 25 20.34 -21.70 -2.53
CA SER A 25 20.94 -20.47 -1.99
C SER A 25 21.10 -19.40 -3.07
N LEU A 26 21.51 -19.78 -4.28
CA LEU A 26 21.64 -18.86 -5.42
C LEU A 26 20.29 -18.32 -5.89
N LYS A 27 19.23 -19.15 -5.86
CA LYS A 27 17.87 -18.73 -6.17
C LYS A 27 17.35 -17.71 -5.15
N ILE A 28 17.58 -17.96 -3.86
CA ILE A 28 17.20 -17.04 -2.78
C ILE A 28 17.97 -15.72 -2.90
N PHE A 29 19.28 -15.78 -3.15
CA PHE A 29 20.12 -14.60 -3.33
C PHE A 29 19.68 -13.75 -4.54
N ASN A 30 19.36 -14.39 -5.68
CA ASN A 30 18.84 -13.69 -6.84
C ASN A 30 17.46 -13.08 -6.56
N GLN A 31 16.58 -13.76 -5.81
CA GLN A 31 15.28 -13.21 -5.41
C GLN A 31 15.43 -11.96 -4.55
N ILE A 32 16.37 -11.97 -3.59
CA ILE A 32 16.68 -10.83 -2.72
C ILE A 32 17.30 -9.67 -3.53
N ASN A 33 18.20 -9.94 -4.47
CA ASN A 33 18.83 -8.89 -5.27
C ASN A 33 17.90 -8.30 -6.34
N THR A 34 16.92 -9.07 -6.81
CA THR A 34 15.83 -8.54 -7.65
C THR A 34 14.86 -7.70 -6.81
N SER A 35 14.65 -8.00 -5.52
CA SER A 35 13.84 -7.14 -4.63
C SER A 35 14.61 -5.91 -4.11
N SER A 36 15.95 -5.99 -4.02
CA SER A 36 16.80 -4.92 -3.48
C SER A 36 17.03 -3.74 -4.44
N ASN A 37 16.65 -3.85 -5.72
CA ASN A 37 16.78 -2.77 -6.71
C ASN A 37 15.47 -2.02 -7.00
N ALA A 38 14.39 -2.33 -6.28
CA ALA A 38 13.23 -1.45 -6.24
C ALA A 38 13.57 -0.27 -5.32
N LYS A 39 13.83 0.92 -5.90
CA LYS A 39 13.70 2.18 -5.15
C LYS A 39 12.36 2.12 -4.42
N ASP A 40 12.43 2.18 -3.11
CA ASP A 40 11.47 1.61 -2.15
C ASP A 40 10.15 2.40 -2.01
N GLY A 41 9.58 2.80 -3.15
CA GLY A 41 8.33 3.52 -3.25
C GLY A 41 7.27 2.69 -3.94
N ILE A 42 6.44 2.03 -3.13
CA ILE A 42 5.21 1.42 -3.62
C ILE A 42 4.23 2.57 -3.88
N VAL A 43 3.97 2.84 -5.16
CA VAL A 43 2.91 3.73 -5.61
C VAL A 43 1.74 2.86 -6.03
N VAL A 44 0.59 3.04 -5.39
CA VAL A 44 -0.65 2.35 -5.77
C VAL A 44 -1.56 3.37 -6.43
N GLU A 45 -1.90 3.13 -7.70
CA GLU A 45 -2.79 3.99 -8.49
C GLU A 45 -4.02 3.19 -8.94
N ASN A 46 -5.22 3.75 -8.73
CA ASN A 46 -6.45 3.20 -9.29
C ASN A 46 -6.72 3.84 -10.65
N THR A 47 -6.65 3.06 -11.73
CA THR A 47 -6.96 3.52 -13.10
C THR A 47 -8.47 3.47 -13.41
N SER A 48 -9.31 3.06 -12.46
CA SER A 48 -10.75 2.93 -12.67
C SER A 48 -11.46 4.28 -12.49
N ASN A 49 -12.04 4.79 -13.59
CA ASN A 49 -13.01 5.89 -13.57
C ASN A 49 -14.35 5.38 -12.99
N SER A 50 -14.39 5.06 -11.69
CA SER A 50 -15.67 4.78 -11.03
C SER A 50 -16.34 6.11 -10.68
N LYS A 51 -17.52 6.34 -11.26
CA LYS A 51 -18.36 7.52 -11.02
C LYS A 51 -19.50 7.12 -10.08
N GLU A 52 -19.34 7.35 -8.79
CA GLU A 52 -20.41 7.30 -7.78
C GLU A 52 -20.09 8.30 -6.66
N THR A 53 -20.97 9.07 -6.02
CA THR A 53 -22.34 9.56 -6.25
C THR A 53 -22.58 10.66 -5.19
N GLY A 54 -22.92 11.90 -5.59
CA GLY A 54 -23.74 12.87 -4.85
C GLY A 54 -23.10 13.62 -3.66
N THR A 55 -22.83 14.92 -3.85
CA THR A 55 -22.57 15.88 -2.77
C THR A 55 -23.83 16.08 -1.91
N THR A 56 -23.69 15.99 -0.58
CA THR A 56 -24.78 16.32 0.35
C THR A 56 -24.31 17.37 1.34
N THR A 57 -24.91 18.56 1.31
CA THR A 57 -24.65 19.62 2.30
C THR A 57 -25.51 19.36 3.52
N LYS A 58 -24.93 18.91 4.64
CA LYS A 58 -25.63 18.90 5.94
C LYS A 58 -25.33 20.19 6.67
N LYS A 59 -26.34 21.07 6.75
CA LYS A 59 -26.28 22.31 7.54
C LYS A 59 -26.56 21.98 9.01
N ASP A 60 -25.55 21.45 9.71
CA ASP A 60 -25.66 21.31 11.16
C ASP A 60 -25.38 22.66 11.83
N LYS A 61 -26.16 22.98 12.87
CA LYS A 61 -26.18 24.31 13.49
C LYS A 61 -24.93 24.55 14.36
N SER A 62 -23.77 24.75 13.75
CA SER A 62 -22.62 25.49 14.27
C SER A 62 -21.46 25.33 13.27
N ALA A 63 -21.08 26.42 12.59
CA ALA A 63 -20.15 26.46 11.45
C ALA A 63 -20.65 25.74 10.18
N GLU A 64 -20.54 26.41 9.03
CA GLU A 64 -20.92 25.86 7.73
C GLU A 64 -19.86 24.84 7.28
N ILE A 65 -20.05 23.57 7.64
CA ILE A 65 -19.16 22.50 7.19
C ILE A 65 -19.53 22.14 5.75
N THR A 66 -18.61 22.42 4.82
CA THR A 66 -18.75 21.97 3.44
C THR A 66 -18.25 20.54 3.33
N THR A 67 -19.11 19.63 2.89
CA THR A 67 -18.82 18.21 2.73
C THR A 67 -18.67 17.85 1.26
N LYS A 68 -17.62 17.10 0.92
CA LYS A 68 -17.34 16.61 -0.43
C LYS A 68 -16.95 15.14 -0.42
N ASN A 69 -17.35 14.44 -1.48
CA ASN A 69 -16.90 13.08 -1.77
C ASN A 69 -15.54 13.14 -2.46
N TYR A 70 -14.64 12.26 -2.04
CA TYR A 70 -13.30 12.13 -2.60
C TYR A 70 -12.97 10.66 -2.86
N LEU A 71 -12.58 10.35 -4.09
CA LEU A 71 -11.98 9.06 -4.44
C LEU A 71 -10.49 9.08 -4.10
N ILE A 72 -10.00 8.10 -3.33
CA ILE A 72 -8.57 7.88 -3.13
C ILE A 72 -7.99 7.31 -4.43
N LYS A 73 -7.38 8.18 -5.24
CA LYS A 73 -6.86 7.83 -6.57
C LYS A 73 -5.46 7.23 -6.52
N THR A 74 -4.56 7.87 -5.76
CA THR A 74 -3.15 7.49 -5.70
C THR A 74 -2.64 7.64 -4.28
N VAL A 75 -1.81 6.70 -3.83
CA VAL A 75 -1.14 6.78 -2.53
C VAL A 75 0.35 6.48 -2.69
N TYR A 76 1.17 7.38 -2.15
CA TYR A 76 2.62 7.27 -2.09
C TYR A 76 3.02 6.81 -0.69
N PHE A 77 3.47 5.56 -0.57
CA PHE A 77 4.00 4.99 0.67
C PHE A 77 5.52 5.20 0.83
N ASP A 78 6.13 5.94 -0.10
CA ASP A 78 7.54 6.32 -0.08
C ASP A 78 7.78 7.51 0.87
N GLU A 79 8.92 8.16 0.72
CA GLU A 79 9.29 9.38 1.44
C GLU A 79 8.25 10.52 1.39
N ARG A 80 7.39 10.55 0.35
CA ARG A 80 6.36 11.57 0.18
C ARG A 80 5.21 11.40 1.17
N LYS A 81 4.91 10.17 1.58
CA LYS A 81 3.80 9.81 2.49
C LYS A 81 2.54 10.64 2.25
N THR A 82 2.01 10.58 1.04
CA THR A 82 0.92 11.45 0.58
C THR A 82 -0.14 10.65 -0.16
N ALA A 83 -1.42 10.97 0.06
CA ALA A 83 -2.55 10.51 -0.74
C ALA A 83 -3.03 11.63 -1.67
N ILE A 84 -3.35 11.27 -2.91
CA ILE A 84 -4.06 12.11 -3.87
C ILE A 84 -5.50 11.63 -3.93
N LEU A 85 -6.38 12.52 -3.47
CA LEU A 85 -7.82 12.41 -3.47
C LEU A 85 -8.37 13.18 -4.67
N LYS A 86 -9.39 12.65 -5.36
CA LYS A 86 -10.03 13.33 -6.48
C LYS A 86 -11.52 13.49 -6.20
N ASP A 87 -12.04 14.70 -6.32
CA ASP A 87 -13.48 14.95 -6.22
C ASP A 87 -14.22 14.71 -7.55
N GLU A 88 -15.54 14.82 -7.52
CA GLU A 88 -16.41 14.62 -8.69
C GLU A 88 -16.17 15.66 -9.80
N GLU A 89 -15.75 16.87 -9.44
CA GLU A 89 -15.40 17.96 -10.36
C GLU A 89 -14.02 17.74 -11.00
N GLY A 90 -13.27 16.76 -10.50
CA GLY A 90 -11.94 16.39 -10.95
C GLY A 90 -10.81 17.15 -10.27
N SER A 91 -11.12 17.94 -9.24
CA SER A 91 -10.12 18.62 -8.42
C SER A 91 -9.35 17.61 -7.58
N GLU A 92 -8.03 17.78 -7.52
CA GLU A 92 -7.16 16.92 -6.72
C GLU A 92 -6.83 17.58 -5.38
N LEU A 93 -7.01 16.82 -4.30
CA LEU A 93 -6.64 17.18 -2.93
C LEU A 93 -5.51 16.27 -2.47
N LYS A 94 -4.40 16.86 -2.01
CA LYS A 94 -3.22 16.13 -1.52
C LYS A 94 -3.18 16.21 -0.01
N LEU A 95 -3.24 15.07 0.67
CA LEU A 95 -3.17 15.01 2.13
C LEU A 95 -2.04 14.08 2.59
N PRO A 96 -1.28 14.47 3.62
CA PRO A 96 -0.27 13.61 4.22
C PRO A 96 -0.91 12.38 4.88
N ILE A 97 -0.20 11.25 4.85
CA ILE A 97 -0.67 9.96 5.38
C ILE A 97 0.21 9.44 6.49
N THR A 98 -0.41 8.73 7.43
CA THR A 98 0.31 7.80 8.31
C THR A 98 0.17 6.41 7.72
N VAL A 99 1.29 5.75 7.46
CA VAL A 99 1.29 4.38 6.93
C VAL A 99 0.99 3.44 8.08
N SER A 100 -0.15 2.74 7.99
CA SER A 100 -0.55 1.75 8.98
C SER A 100 0.08 0.39 8.66
N ASP A 101 -0.03 -0.04 7.40
CA ASP A 101 0.58 -1.27 6.89
C ASP A 101 0.94 -1.12 5.40
N LYS A 102 2.25 -1.02 5.12
CA LYS A 102 2.78 -0.84 3.75
C LYS A 102 2.49 -2.06 2.86
N PHE A 103 2.47 -3.28 3.42
CA PHE A 103 2.28 -4.51 2.64
C PHE A 103 0.81 -4.73 2.28
N ASN A 104 -0.09 -4.35 3.18
CA ASN A 104 -1.54 -4.41 2.94
C ASN A 104 -2.11 -3.15 2.29
N GLY A 105 -1.26 -2.15 2.03
CA GLY A 105 -1.62 -0.90 1.37
C GLY A 105 -2.61 -0.06 2.17
N THR A 106 -2.55 -0.11 3.50
CA THR A 106 -3.46 0.63 4.39
C THR A 106 -2.78 1.82 5.06
N PHE A 107 -3.57 2.87 5.27
CA PHE A 107 -3.11 4.13 5.84
C PHE A 107 -4.25 4.89 6.51
N SER A 108 -3.91 5.96 7.23
CA SER A 108 -4.81 7.04 7.65
C SER A 108 -4.35 8.38 7.10
N LEU A 109 -5.28 9.35 7.01
CA LEU A 109 -5.00 10.74 6.64
C LEU A 109 -4.64 11.53 7.90
N GLN A 110 -3.42 12.08 7.95
CA GLN A 110 -2.90 12.75 9.15
C GLN A 110 -3.68 14.01 9.54
N THR A 111 -4.12 14.77 8.54
CA THR A 111 -4.77 16.08 8.72
C THR A 111 -6.30 15.98 8.66
N ALA A 112 -6.85 14.76 8.67
CA ALA A 112 -8.29 14.54 8.68
C ALA A 112 -8.72 13.90 10.01
N GLU A 113 -9.42 14.67 10.84
CA GLU A 113 -9.92 14.21 12.12
C GLU A 113 -10.83 12.99 11.95
N GLY A 114 -10.66 11.99 12.81
CA GLY A 114 -11.45 10.76 12.74
C GLY A 114 -11.09 9.83 11.58
N SER A 115 -9.96 10.06 10.90
CA SER A 115 -9.48 9.15 9.85
C SER A 115 -9.30 7.73 10.40
N PRO A 116 -9.87 6.70 9.74
CA PRO A 116 -9.58 5.33 10.10
C PRO A 116 -8.20 4.92 9.56
N ASP A 117 -7.57 3.93 10.21
CA ASP A 117 -6.21 3.45 9.89
C ASP A 117 -6.18 2.39 8.77
N ASN A 118 -7.31 2.11 8.13
CA ASN A 118 -7.46 1.05 7.14
C ASN A 118 -7.92 1.55 5.76
N LEU A 119 -7.70 2.83 5.44
CA LEU A 119 -8.04 3.39 4.13
C LEU A 119 -7.26 2.70 3.02
N LYS A 120 -7.88 2.59 1.83
CA LYS A 120 -7.28 1.96 0.65
C LYS A 120 -7.48 2.79 -0.61
N VAL A 121 -6.56 2.59 -1.56
CA VAL A 121 -6.71 3.12 -2.92
C VAL A 121 -7.98 2.57 -3.57
N GLY A 122 -8.73 3.44 -4.24
CA GLY A 122 -10.01 3.13 -4.86
C GLY A 122 -11.24 3.29 -3.96
N GLN A 123 -11.05 3.57 -2.67
CA GLN A 123 -12.16 3.87 -1.76
C GLN A 123 -12.61 5.33 -1.92
N THR A 124 -13.93 5.53 -1.93
CA THR A 124 -14.54 6.86 -1.81
C THR A 124 -14.76 7.18 -0.33
N ILE A 125 -14.36 8.37 0.09
CA ILE A 125 -14.52 8.89 1.45
C ILE A 125 -15.27 10.23 1.41
N ILE A 126 -15.94 10.57 2.51
CA ILE A 126 -16.61 11.86 2.69
C ILE A 126 -15.79 12.69 3.67
N LEU A 127 -15.30 13.84 3.20
CA LEU A 127 -14.58 14.78 4.04
C LEU A 127 -15.40 16.06 4.19
N GLY A 128 -15.61 16.46 5.44
CA GLY A 128 -16.04 17.80 5.80
C GLY A 128 -14.82 18.71 5.92
N LYS A 129 -14.95 19.96 5.49
CA LYS A 129 -13.96 21.01 5.72
C LYS A 129 -14.57 22.10 6.59
N ASN A 130 -13.87 22.44 7.67
CA ASN A 130 -14.16 23.62 8.48
C ASN A 130 -12.87 24.43 8.65
N ASP A 131 -12.91 25.73 8.35
CA ASP A 131 -11.77 26.66 8.33
C ASP A 131 -10.53 26.10 7.60
N GLU A 132 -9.69 25.33 8.30
CA GLU A 132 -8.44 24.73 7.82
C GLU A 132 -8.32 23.22 8.07
N LEU A 133 -9.29 22.59 8.75
CA LEU A 133 -9.23 21.19 9.12
C LEU A 133 -10.21 20.36 8.29
N TYR A 134 -9.76 19.16 7.92
CA TYR A 134 -10.62 18.14 7.35
C TYR A 134 -11.10 17.21 8.47
N SER A 135 -12.32 16.71 8.33
CA SER A 135 -12.87 15.70 9.26
C SER A 135 -13.61 14.63 8.47
N PHE A 136 -13.46 13.38 8.87
CA PHE A 136 -14.24 12.28 8.32
C PHE A 136 -15.70 12.41 8.75
N VAL A 137 -16.59 12.36 7.77
CA VAL A 137 -18.03 12.28 8.02
C VAL A 137 -18.42 10.81 7.98
N LYS A 138 -18.97 10.32 9.10
CA LYS A 138 -19.50 8.95 9.24
C LYS A 138 -20.90 8.82 8.67
#